data_AF-A0A0A1TZI8-F1
#
_entry.id   AF-A0A0A1TZI8-F1
#
_cell.length_a   1.000
_cell.length_b   1.000
_cell.length_c   1.000
_cell.angle_alpha   90.00
_cell.angle_beta   90.00
_cell.angle_gamma   90.00
#
_symmetry.space_group_name_H-M   'P 1'
#
loop_
_entity.id
_entity.type
_entity.pdbx_description
1 polymer ?
#
loop_
_entity_poly.entity_id
_entity_poly.type
_entity_poly.pdbx_seq_one_letter_code
_entity_poly.pdbx_strand_id
1 'polypeptide(L)'
;MNQYFRHIPFTESVHNDKTKFMTSFIPNRLLFVCGRSVIQNEEYEDVIFIVHFPFFVEKVDGYNASLVMTLSMNFPIISTSLTKNHFFFETLYDSLNLLIYRFYVLHFSSQNALNYLTESIANLVDSLEKTFLTLSFPKPELVNIEQFIAKSPKSKQFKDNTAFIASAISAHVQTYTTICLTSSGLCASAFMHLFEPFDTPVFAGHFYPIMFYPIVLETPSSLFSVVFTPELTPEQYVYFPFPFCVIDPAQRTVQICNKLSLPMHFDQRAVEITRWMFSTLRLDVSLRRIRQAFAPEGSYDSIIRSSKLSTYLQQRLVGFFKLDLHRQKMVLLKLSEELGMRGDIFVKSVEYGDVDLDVNLEWIRSFQEVYGCDMEGFILVLSSLKLMHPVLISTTLWMIQKNFDDIRVNFS
;
A
#
# COMPACT_ATOMS: atom_id res chain seq x y z
N MET A 1 30.26 -6.10 -0.02
CA MET A 1 29.32 -5.25 -0.77
C MET A 1 28.37 -6.19 -1.49
N ASN A 2 27.20 -6.46 -0.91
CA ASN A 2 26.22 -7.35 -1.53
C ASN A 2 25.20 -6.48 -2.26
N GLN A 3 25.24 -6.48 -3.60
CA GLN A 3 24.22 -5.87 -4.43
C GLN A 3 22.97 -6.74 -4.36
N TYR A 4 22.06 -6.41 -3.44
CA TYR A 4 20.73 -6.98 -3.41
C TYR A 4 19.80 -6.04 -4.15
N PHE A 5 18.91 -6.63 -4.94
CA PHE A 5 18.11 -6.05 -6.02
C PHE A 5 18.79 -6.12 -7.38
N ARG A 6 18.16 -6.92 -8.25
CA ARG A 6 18.43 -7.07 -9.67
C ARG A 6 18.88 -5.72 -10.23
N HIS A 7 20.09 -5.70 -10.78
CA HIS A 7 20.33 -4.94 -12.01
C HIS A 7 19.12 -5.26 -12.90
N ILE A 8 18.15 -4.36 -13.03
CA ILE A 8 17.43 -4.29 -14.29
C ILE A 8 18.54 -3.75 -15.19
N PRO A 9 19.16 -4.59 -16.02
CA PRO A 9 20.22 -4.10 -16.88
C PRO A 9 19.62 -2.98 -17.72
N PHE A 10 20.48 -2.13 -18.27
CA PHE A 10 20.22 -1.53 -19.57
C PHE A 10 19.92 -2.68 -20.55
N THR A 11 18.71 -3.22 -20.53
CA THR A 11 18.12 -3.77 -21.73
C THR A 11 17.63 -2.53 -22.42
N GLU A 12 18.55 -1.94 -23.18
CA GLU A 12 18.21 -1.23 -24.38
C GLU A 12 17.06 -1.99 -25.05
N SER A 13 15.83 -1.54 -24.82
CA SER A 13 14.69 -1.90 -25.66
C SER A 13 14.85 -1.10 -26.94
N VAL A 14 15.96 -1.37 -27.64
CA VAL A 14 16.20 -0.90 -29.00
C VAL A 14 15.30 -1.76 -29.88
N HIS A 15 14.05 -1.32 -30.03
CA HIS A 15 13.24 -1.77 -31.13
C HIS A 15 13.74 -1.07 -32.38
N ASN A 16 14.44 -1.81 -33.24
CA ASN A 16 14.70 -1.40 -34.61
C ASN A 16 13.38 -1.44 -35.37
N ASP A 17 12.59 -0.38 -35.24
CA ASP A 17 11.55 -0.10 -36.23
C ASP A 17 12.19 0.70 -37.36
N LYS A 18 11.96 0.29 -38.61
CA LYS A 18 12.76 0.60 -39.81
C LYS A 18 12.88 2.10 -40.17
N THR A 19 12.33 2.99 -39.36
CA THR A 19 12.25 4.43 -39.64
C THR A 19 12.62 5.36 -38.47
N LYS A 20 12.82 4.88 -37.22
CA LYS A 20 13.24 5.73 -36.09
C LYS A 20 14.01 4.95 -35.02
N PHE A 21 15.20 5.44 -34.67
CA PHE A 21 15.84 5.10 -33.39
C PHE A 21 15.02 5.71 -32.26
N MET A 22 14.31 4.90 -31.48
CA MET A 22 13.74 5.32 -30.21
C MET A 22 14.52 4.66 -29.09
N THR A 23 15.38 5.42 -28.42
CA THR A 23 15.96 5.02 -27.13
C THR A 23 14.95 5.38 -26.03
N SER A 24 14.18 4.40 -25.56
CA SER A 24 13.45 4.55 -24.31
C SER A 24 14.44 4.43 -23.15
N PHE A 25 14.88 5.57 -22.60
CA PHE A 25 15.61 5.58 -21.33
C PHE A 25 14.63 5.25 -20.21
N ILE A 26 14.71 4.03 -19.70
CA ILE A 26 14.00 3.62 -18.49
C ILE A 26 14.80 4.19 -17.30
N PRO A 27 14.18 4.92 -16.36
CA PRO A 27 14.86 5.38 -15.15
C PRO A 27 15.50 4.19 -14.41
N ASN A 28 16.79 4.30 -14.08
CA ASN A 28 17.54 3.22 -13.44
C ASN A 28 17.54 3.38 -11.91
N ARG A 29 17.41 2.25 -11.21
CA ARG A 29 17.46 2.15 -9.75
C ARG A 29 18.74 1.42 -9.35
N LEU A 30 19.51 2.01 -8.43
CA LEU A 30 20.66 1.35 -7.81
C LEU A 30 20.51 1.40 -6.29
N LEU A 31 20.22 0.25 -5.66
CA LEU A 31 20.27 0.11 -4.21
C LEU A 31 21.65 -0.44 -3.82
N PHE A 32 22.41 0.32 -3.05
CA PHE A 32 23.66 -0.11 -2.46
C PHE A 32 23.46 -0.31 -0.96
N VAL A 33 23.53 -1.56 -0.52
CA VAL A 33 23.62 -1.87 0.90
C VAL A 33 25.09 -1.80 1.29
N CYS A 34 25.49 -0.73 1.99
CA CYS A 34 26.86 -0.47 2.38
C CYS A 34 27.31 -1.36 3.56
N GLY A 35 26.36 -1.87 4.35
CA GLY A 35 26.61 -2.88 5.38
C GLY A 35 26.08 -2.45 6.74
N ARG A 36 26.91 -2.60 7.78
CA ARG A 36 26.60 -2.18 9.15
C ARG A 36 27.57 -1.08 9.56
N SER A 37 27.06 -0.03 10.19
CA SER A 37 27.83 1.02 10.84
C SER A 37 27.59 0.99 12.34
N VAL A 38 28.60 1.28 13.16
CA VAL A 38 28.44 1.42 14.61
C VAL A 38 28.49 2.91 14.95
N ILE A 39 27.42 3.44 15.52
CA ILE A 39 27.32 4.84 15.96
C ILE A 39 26.97 4.80 17.45
N GLN A 40 27.81 5.42 18.30
CA GLN A 40 27.57 5.51 19.75
C GLN A 40 27.29 4.15 20.43
N ASN A 41 28.05 3.09 20.06
CA ASN A 41 27.89 1.70 20.52
C ASN A 41 26.58 1.00 20.12
N GLU A 42 25.76 1.61 19.27
CA GLU A 42 24.60 0.97 18.66
C GLU A 42 24.93 0.58 17.20
N GLU A 43 24.48 -0.60 16.78
CA GLU A 43 24.63 -1.05 15.41
C GLU A 43 23.48 -0.51 14.54
N TYR A 44 23.86 0.03 13.38
CA TYR A 44 22.95 0.53 12.36
C TYR A 44 23.19 -0.20 11.04
N GLU A 45 22.14 -0.46 10.27
CA GLU A 45 22.23 -0.79 8.85
C GLU A 45 22.44 0.51 8.05
N ASP A 46 23.50 0.56 7.26
CA ASP A 46 23.78 1.67 6.35
C ASP A 46 23.32 1.31 4.93
N VAL A 47 22.30 2.03 4.47
CA VAL A 47 21.66 1.84 3.17
C VAL A 47 21.82 3.11 2.35
N ILE A 48 22.50 2.99 1.21
CA ILE A 48 22.63 4.05 0.23
C ILE A 48 21.74 3.70 -0.97
N PHE A 49 20.68 4.48 -1.15
CA PHE A 49 19.77 4.36 -2.28
C PHE A 49 20.07 5.45 -3.30
N ILE A 50 20.43 5.05 -4.52
CA ILE A 50 20.74 5.98 -5.61
C ILE A 50 19.73 5.77 -6.73
N VAL A 51 19.06 6.85 -7.12
CA VAL A 51 18.12 6.86 -8.25
C VAL A 51 18.58 7.86 -9.28
N HIS A 52 18.65 7.39 -10.52
CA HIS A 52 19.00 8.22 -11.67
C HIS A 52 17.74 8.59 -12.43
N PHE A 53 17.43 9.88 -12.45
CA PHE A 53 16.34 10.44 -13.23
C PHE A 53 16.93 11.15 -14.46
N PRO A 54 16.79 10.59 -15.68
CA PRO A 54 17.26 11.27 -16.88
C PRO A 54 16.48 12.58 -17.05
N PHE A 55 17.19 13.70 -17.27
CA PHE A 55 16.58 15.01 -17.50
C PHE A 55 16.24 15.14 -18.98
N PHE A 56 14.96 15.38 -19.30
CA PHE A 56 14.46 15.41 -20.67
C PHE A 56 14.60 16.78 -21.35
N VAL A 57 15.44 17.70 -20.83
CA VAL A 57 15.54 19.08 -21.36
C VAL A 57 16.96 19.41 -21.81
N GLU A 58 16.99 20.21 -22.87
CA GLU A 58 18.06 20.72 -23.72
C GLU A 58 19.50 20.37 -23.31
N LYS A 59 20.23 19.79 -24.27
CA LYS A 59 21.64 19.45 -24.14
C LYS A 59 22.42 20.63 -23.57
N VAL A 60 22.93 20.51 -22.35
CA VAL A 60 23.94 21.43 -21.83
C VAL A 60 25.25 21.02 -22.47
N ASP A 61 25.84 21.90 -23.28
CA ASP A 61 27.11 21.65 -23.98
C ASP A 61 27.12 20.37 -24.85
N GLY A 62 25.97 19.96 -25.39
CA GLY A 62 25.85 18.76 -26.22
C GLY A 62 25.56 17.45 -25.46
N TYR A 63 25.57 17.48 -24.13
CA TYR A 63 25.31 16.32 -23.25
C TYR A 63 23.90 16.35 -22.66
N ASN A 64 23.29 15.18 -22.51
CA ASN A 64 22.01 15.05 -21.80
C ASN A 64 22.26 15.29 -20.31
N ALA A 65 21.51 16.21 -19.70
CA ALA A 65 21.54 16.37 -18.25
C ALA A 65 20.85 15.17 -17.57
N SER A 66 21.31 14.80 -16.38
CA SER A 66 20.65 13.82 -15.51
C SER A 66 20.54 14.42 -14.12
N LEU A 67 19.37 14.28 -13.50
CA LEU A 67 19.23 14.49 -12.07
C LEU A 67 19.62 13.17 -11.38
N VAL A 68 20.64 13.22 -10.53
CA VAL A 68 21.03 12.08 -9.70
C VAL A 68 20.59 12.40 -8.28
N MET A 69 19.75 11.54 -7.71
CA MET A 69 19.36 11.62 -6.31
C MET A 69 20.04 10.49 -5.55
N THR A 70 20.83 10.88 -4.55
CA THR A 70 21.45 9.94 -3.61
C THR A 70 20.83 10.16 -2.24
N LEU A 71 20.19 9.13 -1.72
CA LEU A 71 19.63 9.10 -0.38
C LEU A 71 20.43 8.10 0.46
N SER A 72 21.14 8.63 1.47
CA SER A 72 21.82 7.80 2.47
C SER A 72 20.94 7.72 3.69
N MET A 73 20.70 6.51 4.20
CA MET A 73 19.87 6.32 5.38
C MET A 73 20.54 5.32 6.32
N ASN A 74 20.72 5.73 7.57
CA ASN A 74 21.25 4.90 8.65
C ASN A 74 20.09 4.46 9.55
N PHE A 75 19.94 3.16 9.77
CA PHE A 75 18.80 2.61 10.51
C PHE A 75 19.26 1.75 11.67
N PRO A 76 18.64 1.84 12.85
CA PRO A 76 18.97 0.89 13.91
C PRO A 76 18.72 -0.55 13.42
N ILE A 77 19.60 -1.49 13.78
CA ILE A 77 19.36 -2.89 13.46
C ILE A 77 18.10 -3.37 14.18
N ILE A 78 17.03 -3.56 13.41
CA ILE A 78 15.78 -4.15 13.85
C ILE A 78 15.76 -5.65 13.53
N SER A 79 14.83 -6.39 14.16
CA SER A 79 14.69 -7.85 13.97
C SER A 79 14.49 -8.26 12.51
N THR A 80 13.92 -7.38 11.69
CA THR A 80 13.79 -7.56 10.24
C THR A 80 14.60 -6.50 9.50
N SER A 81 15.74 -6.89 8.93
CA SER A 81 16.58 -6.00 8.12
C SER A 81 15.76 -5.19 7.13
N LEU A 82 15.95 -3.86 7.11
CA LEU A 82 15.23 -2.96 6.22
C LEU A 82 15.47 -3.31 4.77
N THR A 83 16.67 -3.79 4.45
CA THR A 83 17.07 -4.20 3.10
C THR A 83 16.18 -5.30 2.51
N LYS A 84 15.44 -6.03 3.34
CA LYS A 84 14.46 -7.04 2.93
C LYS A 84 13.06 -6.46 2.75
N ASN A 85 12.79 -5.23 3.21
CA ASN A 85 11.48 -4.61 3.04
C ASN A 85 11.32 -4.03 1.62
N HIS A 86 10.90 -4.91 0.71
CA HIS A 86 10.57 -4.55 -0.65
C HIS A 86 9.44 -3.50 -0.75
N PHE A 87 8.41 -3.56 0.12
CA PHE A 87 7.28 -2.62 0.09
C PHE A 87 7.74 -1.17 0.30
N PHE A 88 8.62 -0.94 1.27
CA PHE A 88 9.19 0.36 1.57
C PHE A 88 9.98 0.93 0.38
N PHE A 89 10.85 0.13 -0.25
CA PHE A 89 11.65 0.63 -1.36
C PHE A 89 10.82 0.87 -2.64
N GLU A 90 9.82 0.04 -2.92
CA GLU A 90 8.92 0.27 -4.06
C GLU A 90 8.05 1.53 -3.84
N THR A 91 7.52 1.73 -2.64
CA THR A 91 6.74 2.95 -2.32
C THR A 91 7.62 4.19 -2.25
N LEU A 92 8.84 4.10 -1.72
CA LEU A 92 9.82 5.19 -1.74
C LEU A 92 10.16 5.61 -3.16
N TYR A 93 10.45 4.65 -4.03
CA TYR A 93 10.73 4.94 -5.43
C TYR A 93 9.53 5.59 -6.13
N ASP A 94 8.32 5.10 -5.88
CA ASP A 94 7.11 5.67 -6.44
C ASP A 94 6.83 7.12 -5.95
N SER A 95 7.06 7.38 -4.65
CA SER A 95 7.00 8.74 -4.09
C SER A 95 8.03 9.66 -4.76
N LEU A 96 9.28 9.20 -4.93
CA LEU A 96 10.31 9.97 -5.62
C LEU A 96 9.98 10.23 -7.09
N ASN A 97 9.44 9.26 -7.82
CA ASN A 97 8.98 9.46 -9.20
C ASN A 97 7.94 10.58 -9.29
N LEU A 98 6.96 10.59 -8.39
CA LEU A 98 5.93 11.61 -8.38
C LEU A 98 6.49 13.00 -8.06
N LEU A 99 7.41 13.09 -7.09
CA LEU A 99 8.12 14.33 -6.76
C LEU A 99 8.88 14.87 -7.98
N ILE A 100 9.64 14.01 -8.63
CA ILE A 100 10.42 14.38 -9.81
C ILE A 100 9.53 14.77 -10.99
N TYR A 101 8.43 14.05 -11.22
CA TYR A 101 7.45 14.42 -12.23
C TYR A 101 6.90 15.83 -11.99
N ARG A 102 6.50 16.12 -10.75
CA ARG A 102 5.97 17.44 -10.40
C ARG A 102 7.01 18.54 -10.54
N PHE A 103 8.24 18.25 -10.15
CA PHE A 103 9.39 19.13 -10.39
C PHE A 103 9.55 19.45 -11.88
N TYR A 104 9.48 18.47 -12.77
CA TYR A 104 9.55 18.72 -14.22
C TYR A 104 8.45 19.66 -14.71
N VAL A 105 7.19 19.39 -14.35
CA VAL A 105 6.06 20.24 -14.76
C VAL A 105 6.23 21.67 -14.26
N LEU A 106 6.66 21.84 -13.01
CA LEU A 106 6.90 23.16 -12.43
C LEU A 106 8.06 23.88 -13.13
N HIS A 107 9.14 23.17 -13.43
CA HIS A 107 10.30 23.69 -14.14
C HIS A 107 9.91 24.25 -15.51
N PHE A 108 9.09 23.52 -16.28
CA PHE A 108 8.56 23.98 -17.56
C PHE A 108 7.55 25.13 -17.44
N SER A 109 6.89 25.29 -16.30
CA SER A 109 5.92 26.36 -16.05
C SER A 109 6.55 27.71 -15.64
N SER A 110 7.88 27.82 -15.61
CA SER A 110 8.63 28.99 -15.10
C SER A 110 8.32 29.34 -13.63
N GLN A 111 7.85 28.36 -12.85
CA GLN A 111 7.70 28.48 -11.39
C GLN A 111 9.01 28.08 -10.69
N ASN A 112 9.13 28.43 -9.40
CA ASN A 112 10.34 28.16 -8.62
C ASN A 112 10.47 26.67 -8.26
N ALA A 113 10.78 25.84 -9.26
CA ALA A 113 10.79 24.39 -9.19
C ALA A 113 11.83 23.84 -8.20
N LEU A 114 12.95 24.54 -8.03
CA LEU A 114 13.98 24.15 -7.07
C LEU A 114 13.47 24.23 -5.62
N ASN A 115 12.75 25.32 -5.27
CA ASN A 115 12.15 25.44 -3.94
C ASN A 115 11.18 24.28 -3.67
N TYR A 116 10.33 23.94 -4.65
CA TYR A 116 9.43 22.79 -4.54
C TYR A 116 10.19 21.48 -4.27
N LEU A 117 11.28 21.24 -5.00
CA LEU A 117 12.08 20.03 -4.84
C LEU A 117 12.72 19.97 -3.44
N THR A 118 13.31 21.09 -2.99
CA THR A 118 13.93 21.18 -1.66
C THR A 118 12.91 20.97 -0.54
N GLU A 119 11.76 21.65 -0.59
CA GLU A 119 10.69 21.50 0.41
C GLU A 119 10.13 20.08 0.42
N SER A 120 9.88 19.50 -0.76
CA SER A 120 9.34 18.16 -0.87
C SER A 120 10.29 17.08 -0.36
N ILE A 121 11.58 17.21 -0.64
CA ILE A 121 12.60 16.29 -0.09
C ILE A 121 12.73 16.47 1.42
N ALA A 122 12.72 17.72 1.92
CA ALA A 122 12.76 17.97 3.36
C ALA A 122 11.56 17.33 4.09
N ASN A 123 10.35 17.44 3.54
CA ASN A 123 9.14 16.81 4.09
C ASN A 123 9.21 15.28 4.06
N LEU A 124 9.78 14.71 2.98
CA LEU A 124 10.01 13.27 2.88
C LEU A 124 10.99 12.80 3.95
N VAL A 125 12.12 13.50 4.11
CA VAL A 125 13.14 13.20 5.14
C VAL A 125 12.55 13.33 6.54
N ASP A 126 11.82 14.40 6.86
CA ASP A 126 11.17 14.58 8.16
C ASP A 126 10.16 13.46 8.46
N SER A 127 9.38 13.03 7.46
CA SER A 127 8.44 11.90 7.60
C SER A 127 9.17 10.58 7.88
N LEU A 128 10.29 10.35 7.19
CA LEU A 128 11.15 9.20 7.41
C LEU A 128 11.76 9.25 8.82
N GLU A 129 12.40 10.36 9.19
CA GLU A 129 13.05 10.55 10.49
C GLU A 129 12.08 10.35 11.64
N LYS A 130 10.91 11.01 11.62
CA LYS A 130 9.86 10.83 12.64
C LYS A 130 9.52 9.36 12.79
N THR A 131 9.28 8.67 11.68
CA THR A 131 8.86 7.26 11.68
C THR A 131 9.98 6.33 12.13
N PHE A 132 11.20 6.50 11.65
CA PHE A 132 12.35 5.68 12.04
C PHE A 132 12.79 5.91 13.47
N LEU A 133 12.69 7.16 13.97
CA LEU A 133 12.90 7.44 15.38
C LEU A 133 12.00 6.58 16.23
N THR A 134 10.77 6.25 15.79
CA THR A 134 9.98 5.33 16.60
C THR A 134 10.52 3.91 16.68
N LEU A 135 11.29 3.41 15.72
CA LEU A 135 11.81 2.04 15.82
C LEU A 135 12.69 1.78 17.06
N SER A 136 13.25 2.83 17.67
CA SER A 136 14.09 2.73 18.87
C SER A 136 13.32 2.81 20.19
N PHE A 137 12.01 3.06 20.17
CA PHE A 137 11.21 3.15 21.41
C PHE A 137 10.78 1.75 21.91
N PRO A 138 10.32 1.62 23.16
CA PRO A 138 9.70 0.38 23.62
C PRO A 138 8.35 0.14 22.94
N LYS A 139 7.98 -1.14 22.82
CA LYS A 139 6.68 -1.53 22.24
C LYS A 139 5.53 -0.84 22.97
N PRO A 140 4.62 -0.14 22.26
CA PRO A 140 3.53 0.58 22.88
C PRO A 140 2.69 -0.36 23.73
N GLU A 141 2.27 0.13 24.89
CA GLU A 141 1.40 -0.60 25.79
C GLU A 141 0.11 -1.03 25.09
N LEU A 142 -0.44 -2.17 25.51
CA LEU A 142 -1.75 -2.63 25.06
C LEU A 142 -2.83 -1.68 25.58
N VAL A 143 -3.51 -0.98 24.68
CA VAL A 143 -4.56 -0.01 25.01
C VAL A 143 -5.92 -0.55 24.59
N ASN A 144 -6.95 -0.30 25.40
CA ASN A 144 -8.32 -0.68 25.06
C ASN A 144 -8.87 0.18 23.91
N ILE A 145 -9.08 -0.44 22.76
CA ILE A 145 -9.58 0.22 21.54
C ILE A 145 -10.98 0.82 21.71
N GLU A 146 -11.83 0.28 22.59
CA GLU A 146 -13.19 0.78 22.83
C GLU A 146 -13.22 2.23 23.32
N GLN A 147 -12.14 2.69 23.96
CA GLN A 147 -12.03 4.05 24.46
C GLN A 147 -11.95 5.09 23.32
N PHE A 148 -11.51 4.67 22.13
CA PHE A 148 -11.31 5.54 20.97
C PHE A 148 -12.40 5.39 19.91
N ILE A 149 -13.29 4.41 20.06
CA ILE A 149 -14.44 4.23 19.19
C ILE A 149 -15.57 5.12 19.72
N ALA A 150 -16.15 5.97 18.87
CA ALA A 150 -17.23 6.85 19.29
C ALA A 150 -18.36 6.07 19.98
N LYS A 151 -18.82 6.51 21.16
CA LYS A 151 -19.84 5.80 21.97
C LYS A 151 -21.27 5.88 21.42
N SER A 152 -21.53 6.87 20.55
CA SER A 152 -22.81 7.07 19.89
C SER A 152 -22.65 6.81 18.39
N PRO A 153 -23.62 6.16 17.70
CA PRO A 153 -23.56 5.93 16.27
C PRO A 153 -23.73 7.27 15.53
N LYS A 154 -22.64 8.04 15.41
CA LYS A 154 -22.59 9.21 14.54
C LYS A 154 -22.66 8.78 13.06
N SER A 155 -22.06 7.65 12.69
CA SER A 155 -22.32 7.05 11.36
C SER A 155 -23.49 6.06 11.37
N LYS A 156 -24.14 6.00 10.22
CA LYS A 156 -25.14 4.98 9.87
C LYS A 156 -24.51 3.67 9.39
N GLN A 157 -23.18 3.59 9.24
CA GLN A 157 -22.53 2.46 8.57
C GLN A 157 -22.51 1.21 9.45
N PHE A 158 -22.09 1.34 10.71
CA PHE A 158 -21.99 0.20 11.64
C PHE A 158 -22.73 0.49 12.95
N LYS A 159 -23.59 -0.46 13.35
CA LYS A 159 -24.45 -0.32 14.54
C LYS A 159 -23.72 -0.57 15.85
N ASP A 160 -22.68 -1.39 15.83
CA ASP A 160 -21.93 -1.80 17.02
C ASP A 160 -20.42 -1.84 16.77
N ASN A 161 -19.65 -1.90 17.87
CA ASN A 161 -18.19 -1.90 17.82
C ASN A 161 -17.64 -3.16 17.13
N THR A 162 -18.31 -4.31 17.26
CA THR A 162 -17.84 -5.57 16.68
C THR A 162 -17.96 -5.54 15.17
N ALA A 163 -19.08 -5.05 14.66
CA ALA A 163 -19.31 -4.82 13.22
C ALA A 163 -18.28 -3.84 12.63
N PHE A 164 -17.98 -2.76 13.35
CA PHE A 164 -16.97 -1.79 12.93
C PHE A 164 -15.56 -2.41 12.91
N ILE A 165 -15.13 -3.06 13.99
CA ILE A 165 -13.80 -3.68 14.08
C ILE A 165 -13.64 -4.85 13.10
N ALA A 166 -14.67 -5.68 12.92
CA ALA A 166 -14.66 -6.74 11.91
C ALA A 166 -14.42 -6.15 10.51
N SER A 167 -15.11 -5.05 10.18
CA SER A 167 -14.96 -4.41 8.88
C SER A 167 -13.61 -3.67 8.73
N ALA A 168 -13.07 -3.13 9.82
CA ALA A 168 -11.73 -2.52 9.87
C ALA A 168 -10.63 -3.56 9.62
N ILE A 169 -10.68 -4.71 10.31
CA ILE A 169 -9.74 -5.83 10.08
C ILE A 169 -9.88 -6.34 8.64
N SER A 170 -11.12 -6.53 8.17
CA SER A 170 -11.38 -7.01 6.81
C SER A 170 -10.76 -6.08 5.75
N ALA A 171 -10.95 -4.76 5.92
CA ALA A 171 -10.37 -3.74 5.04
C ALA A 171 -8.84 -3.75 5.09
N HIS A 172 -8.25 -3.82 6.28
CA HIS A 172 -6.81 -3.89 6.47
C HIS A 172 -6.21 -5.10 5.73
N VAL A 173 -6.74 -6.31 5.97
CA VAL A 173 -6.27 -7.54 5.31
C VAL A 173 -6.43 -7.49 3.79
N GLN A 174 -7.50 -6.86 3.28
CA GLN A 174 -7.75 -6.75 1.84
C GLN A 174 -6.89 -5.68 1.14
N THR A 175 -6.36 -4.69 1.86
CA THR A 175 -5.68 -3.53 1.26
C THR A 175 -4.17 -3.49 1.51
N TYR A 176 -3.38 -2.84 0.64
CA TYR A 176 -1.93 -2.70 0.85
C TYR A 176 -1.61 -1.60 1.86
N THR A 177 -2.44 -0.56 1.92
CA THR A 177 -2.28 0.54 2.86
C THR A 177 -3.56 0.78 3.66
N THR A 178 -3.40 0.93 4.97
CA THR A 178 -4.44 1.27 5.94
C THR A 178 -4.17 2.67 6.47
N ILE A 179 -5.12 3.58 6.27
CA ILE A 179 -5.03 4.95 6.78
C ILE A 179 -6.06 5.11 7.90
N CYS A 180 -5.60 5.35 9.12
CA CYS A 180 -6.45 5.55 10.29
C CYS A 180 -6.48 7.03 10.66
N LEU A 181 -7.68 7.63 10.63
CA LEU A 181 -7.89 9.04 10.95
C LEU A 181 -7.91 9.25 12.46
N THR A 182 -6.85 9.84 13.00
CA THR A 182 -6.70 10.12 14.42
C THR A 182 -5.64 11.19 14.69
N SER A 183 -5.87 12.02 15.70
CA SER A 183 -4.87 12.93 16.27
C SER A 183 -4.23 12.40 17.56
N SER A 184 -4.64 11.21 18.03
CA SER A 184 -4.21 10.63 19.31
C SER A 184 -3.23 9.48 19.12
N GLY A 185 -2.03 9.60 19.69
CA GLY A 185 -1.04 8.51 19.72
C GLY A 185 -1.53 7.26 20.46
N LEU A 186 -2.40 7.40 21.47
CA LEU A 186 -3.00 6.25 22.17
C LEU A 186 -4.02 5.51 21.29
N CYS A 187 -4.81 6.24 20.49
CA CYS A 187 -5.69 5.64 19.50
C CYS A 187 -4.86 4.93 18.42
N ALA A 188 -3.79 5.58 17.95
CA ALA A 188 -2.87 4.99 17.00
C ALA A 188 -2.26 3.67 17.53
N SER A 189 -1.83 3.66 18.80
CA SER A 189 -1.43 2.44 19.53
C SER A 189 -2.50 1.35 19.51
N ALA A 190 -3.72 1.67 19.92
CA ALA A 190 -4.81 0.70 20.00
C ALA A 190 -5.12 0.04 18.64
N PHE A 191 -5.14 0.83 17.56
CA PHE A 191 -5.37 0.32 16.21
C PHE A 191 -4.15 -0.41 15.64
N MET A 192 -2.93 -0.02 16.00
CA MET A 192 -1.75 -0.79 15.61
C MET A 192 -1.78 -2.20 16.24
N HIS A 193 -2.18 -2.33 17.51
CA HIS A 193 -2.36 -3.65 18.14
C HIS A 193 -3.49 -4.48 17.51
N LEU A 194 -4.47 -3.82 16.88
CA LEU A 194 -5.54 -4.49 16.15
C LEU A 194 -5.04 -5.10 14.84
N PHE A 195 -4.18 -4.37 14.12
CA PHE A 195 -3.69 -4.76 12.80
C PHE A 195 -2.45 -5.65 12.86
N GLU A 196 -1.58 -5.44 13.85
CA GLU A 196 -0.31 -6.17 14.00
C GLU A 196 -0.39 -7.70 13.81
N PRO A 197 -1.40 -8.41 14.35
CA PRO A 197 -1.53 -9.85 14.14
C PRO A 197 -1.57 -10.27 12.67
N PHE A 198 -2.05 -9.42 11.76
CA PHE A 198 -2.24 -9.70 10.34
C PHE A 198 -1.04 -9.27 9.47
N ASP A 199 -0.10 -8.53 10.05
CA ASP A 199 1.14 -8.08 9.40
C ASP A 199 2.33 -9.02 9.70
N THR A 200 2.08 -10.23 10.20
CA THR A 200 3.14 -11.17 10.62
C THR A 200 3.89 -11.81 9.44
N PRO A 201 5.10 -12.35 9.64
CA PRO A 201 5.89 -12.97 8.55
C PRO A 201 5.18 -14.14 7.86
N VAL A 202 4.22 -14.77 8.56
CA VAL A 202 3.35 -15.83 8.01
C VAL A 202 2.54 -15.32 6.80
N PHE A 203 2.21 -14.02 6.75
CA PHE A 203 1.46 -13.39 5.65
C PHE A 203 2.34 -12.68 4.64
N ALA A 204 3.46 -12.12 5.12
CA ALA A 204 4.27 -11.21 4.34
C ALA A 204 5.50 -11.87 3.68
N GLY A 205 5.91 -13.07 4.10
CA GLY A 205 7.10 -13.74 3.57
C GLY A 205 8.35 -12.85 3.64
N HIS A 206 9.03 -12.64 2.51
CA HIS A 206 10.16 -11.69 2.41
C HIS A 206 9.72 -10.22 2.31
N PHE A 207 8.44 -9.91 2.16
CA PHE A 207 7.87 -8.56 2.02
C PHE A 207 7.36 -7.99 3.35
N TYR A 208 8.00 -8.35 4.46
CA TYR A 208 7.56 -7.96 5.80
C TYR A 208 7.46 -6.42 5.92
N PRO A 209 6.26 -5.85 6.13
CA PRO A 209 6.15 -4.43 6.43
C PRO A 209 6.91 -4.16 7.73
N ILE A 210 7.74 -3.12 7.77
CA ILE A 210 8.39 -2.76 9.01
C ILE A 210 7.27 -2.36 9.96
N MET A 211 7.20 -3.07 11.08
CA MET A 211 6.28 -2.74 12.15
C MET A 211 6.89 -1.58 12.92
N PHE A 212 6.52 -0.37 12.50
CA PHE A 212 6.82 0.85 13.24
C PHE A 212 5.88 1.00 14.42
N TYR A 213 6.32 1.73 15.44
CA TYR A 213 5.33 2.18 16.41
C TYR A 213 4.45 3.26 15.79
N PRO A 214 3.20 3.33 16.20
CA PRO A 214 2.24 4.17 15.54
C PRO A 214 2.52 5.64 15.89
N ILE A 215 2.90 6.41 14.88
CA ILE A 215 3.01 7.86 14.94
C ILE A 215 1.86 8.46 14.17
N VAL A 216 1.27 9.50 14.75
CA VAL A 216 0.38 10.38 14.02
C VAL A 216 1.21 11.34 13.18
N LEU A 217 1.19 11.16 11.87
CA LEU A 217 1.82 12.04 10.90
C LEU A 217 0.83 13.15 10.52
N GLU A 218 1.29 14.40 10.56
CA GLU A 218 0.49 15.55 10.09
C GLU A 218 0.18 15.43 8.61
N THR A 219 1.17 14.99 7.81
CA THR A 219 0.98 14.64 6.40
C THR A 219 1.11 13.13 6.25
N PRO A 220 0.10 12.43 5.71
CA PRO A 220 0.13 10.98 5.61
C PRO A 220 1.17 10.55 4.55
N SER A 221 1.87 9.45 4.84
CA SER A 221 2.98 8.96 4.01
C SER A 221 2.66 7.59 3.43
N SER A 222 2.81 7.44 2.12
CA SER A 222 2.58 6.17 1.40
C SER A 222 3.67 5.12 1.60
N LEU A 223 4.73 5.47 2.33
CA LEU A 223 5.86 4.59 2.59
C LEU A 223 5.54 3.46 3.58
N PHE A 224 4.43 3.58 4.29
CA PHE A 224 4.03 2.69 5.37
C PHE A 224 2.72 1.99 5.03
N SER A 225 2.62 0.71 5.41
CA SER A 225 1.40 -0.08 5.22
C SER A 225 0.29 0.35 6.17
N VAL A 226 0.62 0.92 7.33
CA VAL A 226 -0.33 1.50 8.28
C VAL A 226 0.08 2.93 8.59
N VAL A 227 -0.82 3.87 8.35
CA VAL A 227 -0.60 5.31 8.48
C VAL A 227 -1.63 5.88 9.44
N PHE A 228 -1.19 6.68 10.41
CA PHE A 228 -2.08 7.43 11.30
C PHE A 228 -1.93 8.91 10.99
N THR A 229 -3.05 9.60 10.79
CA THR A 229 -3.04 11.02 10.41
C THR A 229 -4.33 11.68 10.88
N PRO A 230 -4.37 12.97 11.24
CA PRO A 230 -5.61 13.60 11.69
C PRO A 230 -6.66 13.72 10.59
N GLU A 231 -6.22 13.91 9.34
CA GLU A 231 -7.10 14.13 8.19
C GLU A 231 -6.47 13.61 6.89
N LEU A 232 -7.32 13.38 5.89
CA LEU A 232 -6.90 12.91 4.57
C LEU A 232 -7.79 13.58 3.52
N THR A 233 -7.19 14.35 2.62
CA THR A 233 -7.90 15.04 1.53
C THR A 233 -7.91 14.19 0.26
N PRO A 234 -8.90 14.37 -0.64
CA PRO A 234 -8.99 13.60 -1.88
C PRO A 234 -7.75 13.67 -2.78
N GLU A 235 -7.08 14.82 -2.81
CA GLU A 235 -5.87 15.03 -3.60
C GLU A 235 -4.71 14.16 -3.11
N GLN A 236 -4.77 13.71 -1.85
CA GLN A 236 -3.75 12.86 -1.25
C GLN A 236 -3.92 11.38 -1.63
N TYR A 237 -5.07 10.96 -2.14
CA TYR A 237 -5.29 9.57 -2.56
C TYR A 237 -4.34 9.12 -3.68
N VAL A 238 -3.83 10.06 -4.48
CA VAL A 238 -2.86 9.79 -5.56
C VAL A 238 -1.50 9.31 -5.05
N TYR A 239 -1.20 9.51 -3.76
CA TYR A 239 0.06 9.09 -3.17
C TYR A 239 0.06 7.62 -2.75
N PHE A 240 -1.11 7.03 -2.48
CA PHE A 240 -1.20 5.70 -1.89
C PHE A 240 -1.32 4.60 -2.96
N PRO A 241 -0.63 3.46 -2.78
CA PRO A 241 -0.81 2.30 -3.64
C PRO A 241 -2.20 1.69 -3.43
N PHE A 242 -2.80 1.19 -4.51
CA PHE A 242 -4.13 0.59 -4.47
C PHE A 242 -4.07 -0.92 -4.40
N PRO A 243 -5.04 -1.55 -3.71
CA PRO A 243 -6.11 -0.91 -2.96
C PRO A 243 -5.63 -0.39 -1.58
N PHE A 244 -6.22 0.71 -1.10
CA PHE A 244 -6.04 1.22 0.27
C PHE A 244 -7.40 1.34 0.98
N CYS A 245 -7.38 1.44 2.30
CA CYS A 245 -8.56 1.73 3.11
C CYS A 245 -8.36 2.95 4.01
N VAL A 246 -9.48 3.59 4.35
CA VAL A 246 -9.56 4.71 5.29
C VAL A 246 -10.48 4.31 6.43
N ILE A 247 -10.00 4.40 7.66
CA ILE A 247 -10.70 4.03 8.88
C ILE A 247 -10.81 5.25 9.76
N ASP A 248 -12.03 5.63 10.12
CA ASP A 248 -12.30 6.73 11.05
C ASP A 248 -12.97 6.16 12.33
N PRO A 249 -12.24 6.04 13.44
CA PRO A 249 -12.77 5.58 14.73
C PRO A 249 -13.77 6.55 15.36
N ALA A 250 -13.61 7.85 15.12
CA ALA A 250 -14.45 8.91 15.67
C ALA A 250 -15.81 8.97 14.97
N GLN A 251 -15.89 8.53 13.71
CA GLN A 251 -17.14 8.39 12.97
C GLN A 251 -17.64 6.96 12.89
N ARG A 252 -16.83 5.94 13.22
CA ARG A 252 -17.12 4.53 12.92
C ARG A 252 -17.36 4.32 11.44
N THR A 253 -16.49 4.84 10.59
CA THR A 253 -16.57 4.61 9.14
C THR A 253 -15.36 3.84 8.67
N VAL A 254 -15.59 2.94 7.73
CA VAL A 254 -14.53 2.22 7.03
C VAL A 254 -14.82 2.37 5.56
N GLN A 255 -13.86 2.90 4.83
CA GLN A 255 -13.94 3.10 3.39
C GLN A 255 -12.84 2.29 2.73
N ILE A 256 -13.16 1.64 1.61
CA ILE A 256 -12.21 0.87 0.81
C ILE A 256 -12.25 1.43 -0.60
N CYS A 257 -11.10 1.51 -1.26
CA CYS A 257 -11.13 1.69 -2.69
C CYS A 257 -11.67 0.43 -3.38
N ASN A 258 -12.77 0.58 -4.11
CA ASN A 258 -13.43 -0.47 -4.86
C ASN A 258 -12.60 -1.02 -6.05
N LYS A 259 -11.62 -0.27 -6.56
CA LYS A 259 -10.73 -0.70 -7.64
C LYS A 259 -9.53 -1.42 -7.04
N LEU A 260 -9.56 -2.74 -7.07
CA LEU A 260 -8.50 -3.60 -6.55
C LEU A 260 -7.35 -3.84 -7.56
N SER A 261 -7.47 -3.38 -8.81
CA SER A 261 -6.46 -3.67 -9.82
C SER A 261 -5.38 -2.58 -9.93
N LEU A 262 -4.13 -3.02 -9.86
CA LEU A 262 -2.94 -2.18 -10.05
C LEU A 262 -2.96 -1.40 -11.39
N PRO A 263 -3.38 -1.98 -12.54
CA PRO A 263 -3.46 -1.24 -13.81
C PRO A 263 -4.42 -0.04 -13.73
N MET A 264 -5.61 -0.22 -13.17
CA MET A 264 -6.57 0.88 -13.05
C MET A 264 -6.05 2.00 -12.15
N HIS A 265 -5.27 1.67 -11.11
CA HIS A 265 -4.60 2.67 -10.30
C HIS A 265 -3.65 3.52 -11.13
N PHE A 266 -2.75 2.90 -11.89
CA PHE A 266 -1.80 3.63 -12.73
C PHE A 266 -2.51 4.45 -13.80
N ASP A 267 -3.60 3.95 -14.39
CA ASP A 267 -4.42 4.70 -15.34
C ASP A 267 -5.02 5.95 -14.68
N GLN A 268 -5.69 5.80 -13.53
CA GLN A 268 -6.30 6.93 -12.82
C GLN A 268 -5.28 7.95 -12.34
N ARG A 269 -4.16 7.47 -11.82
CA ARG A 269 -3.04 8.30 -11.38
C ARG A 269 -2.44 9.07 -12.56
N ALA A 270 -2.21 8.41 -13.69
CA ALA A 270 -1.74 9.07 -14.91
C ALA A 270 -2.71 10.15 -15.36
N VAL A 271 -4.02 9.92 -15.29
CA VAL A 271 -5.03 10.92 -15.64
C VAL A 271 -5.00 12.12 -14.71
N GLU A 272 -4.97 11.93 -13.39
CA GLU A 272 -4.91 13.07 -12.45
C GLU A 272 -3.61 13.85 -12.58
N ILE A 273 -2.48 13.15 -12.72
CA ILE A 273 -1.17 13.75 -12.95
C ILE A 273 -1.17 14.57 -14.26
N THR A 274 -1.78 14.03 -15.31
CA THR A 274 -1.93 14.71 -16.60
C THR A 274 -2.80 15.95 -16.49
N ARG A 275 -3.97 15.86 -15.81
CA ARG A 275 -4.85 17.01 -15.57
C ARG A 275 -4.13 18.11 -14.80
N TRP A 276 -3.43 17.75 -13.73
CA TRP A 276 -2.62 18.67 -12.95
C TRP A 276 -1.57 19.35 -13.84
N MET A 277 -0.83 18.59 -14.65
CA MET A 277 0.15 19.13 -15.61
C MET A 277 -0.47 20.15 -16.56
N PHE A 278 -1.59 19.81 -17.21
CA PHE A 278 -2.29 20.73 -18.13
C PHE A 278 -2.69 22.03 -17.43
N SER A 279 -3.21 21.94 -16.21
CA SER A 279 -3.61 23.10 -15.42
C SER A 279 -2.41 23.99 -15.05
N THR A 280 -1.29 23.39 -14.64
CA THR A 280 -0.08 24.10 -14.22
C THR A 280 0.62 24.79 -15.40
N LEU A 281 0.71 24.10 -16.54
CA LEU A 281 1.34 24.64 -17.76
C LEU A 281 0.43 25.58 -18.56
N ARG A 282 -0.84 25.76 -18.13
CA ARG A 282 -1.84 26.59 -18.84
C ARG A 282 -1.98 26.22 -20.32
N LEU A 283 -1.83 24.93 -20.63
CA LEU A 283 -1.89 24.44 -21.99
C LEU A 283 -3.34 24.47 -22.49
N ASP A 284 -3.57 25.21 -23.57
CA ASP A 284 -4.89 25.39 -24.18
C ASP A 284 -5.24 24.19 -25.08
N VAL A 285 -5.27 23.00 -24.48
CA VAL A 285 -5.81 21.81 -25.16
C VAL A 285 -7.27 21.74 -24.78
N SER A 286 -8.16 21.59 -25.77
CA SER A 286 -9.59 21.39 -25.51
C SER A 286 -9.73 20.24 -24.50
N LEU A 287 -10.02 20.60 -23.25
CA LEU A 287 -10.17 19.66 -22.14
C LEU A 287 -11.20 18.59 -22.49
N ARG A 288 -12.11 18.87 -23.44
CA ARG A 288 -13.06 17.92 -24.03
C ARG A 288 -12.40 16.69 -24.68
N ARG A 289 -11.30 16.84 -25.43
CA ARG A 289 -10.62 15.71 -26.10
C ARG A 289 -9.81 14.86 -25.13
N ILE A 290 -9.16 15.49 -24.14
CA ILE A 290 -8.47 14.76 -23.06
C ILE A 290 -9.50 14.09 -22.15
N ARG A 291 -10.58 14.79 -21.78
CA ARG A 291 -11.69 14.20 -21.00
C ARG A 291 -12.42 13.09 -21.73
N GLN A 292 -12.43 13.06 -23.07
CA GLN A 292 -13.02 11.96 -23.85
C GLN A 292 -12.03 10.80 -24.07
N ALA A 293 -10.74 11.07 -24.27
CA ALA A 293 -9.70 10.05 -24.44
C ALA A 293 -9.29 9.39 -23.11
N PHE A 294 -9.43 10.12 -22.01
CA PHE A 294 -9.06 9.72 -20.65
C PHE A 294 -10.23 9.90 -19.67
N ALA A 295 -11.48 9.75 -20.13
CA ALA A 295 -12.62 9.69 -19.21
C ALA A 295 -12.39 8.51 -18.28
N PRO A 296 -11.99 8.69 -17.00
CA PRO A 296 -12.13 7.58 -16.09
C PRO A 296 -13.63 7.45 -15.84
N GLU A 297 -14.07 6.24 -15.55
CA GLU A 297 -15.31 6.01 -14.85
C GLU A 297 -15.23 6.57 -13.41
N GLY A 298 -15.16 7.91 -13.30
CA GLY A 298 -15.24 8.70 -12.06
C GLY A 298 -13.91 9.20 -11.46
N SER A 299 -14.02 10.23 -10.60
CA SER A 299 -12.92 10.81 -9.79
C SER A 299 -12.45 9.84 -8.70
N TYR A 300 -11.34 10.14 -8.03
CA TYR A 300 -10.91 9.37 -6.85
C TYR A 300 -11.99 9.31 -5.75
N ASP A 301 -12.83 10.34 -5.61
CA ASP A 301 -13.97 10.31 -4.68
C ASP A 301 -15.02 9.26 -5.04
N SER A 302 -15.15 8.93 -6.33
CA SER A 302 -16.13 7.96 -6.82
C SER A 302 -15.71 6.49 -6.63
N ILE A 303 -14.41 6.26 -6.43
CA ILE A 303 -13.83 4.91 -6.22
C ILE A 303 -13.74 4.56 -4.74
N ILE A 304 -13.71 5.54 -3.85
CA ILE A 304 -13.82 5.30 -2.42
C ILE A 304 -15.29 5.01 -2.10
N ARG A 305 -15.54 3.82 -1.55
CA ARG A 305 -16.87 3.41 -1.12
C ARG A 305 -16.83 2.96 0.33
N SER A 306 -17.95 3.16 1.03
CA SER A 306 -18.17 2.53 2.33
C SER A 306 -17.96 1.02 2.20
N SER A 307 -17.10 0.47 3.06
CA SER A 307 -16.92 -0.98 3.13
C SER A 307 -18.23 -1.64 3.55
N LYS A 308 -18.44 -2.85 3.02
CA LYS A 308 -19.53 -3.70 3.47
C LYS A 308 -19.18 -4.30 4.83
N LEU A 309 -20.21 -4.64 5.60
CA LEU A 309 -20.06 -5.39 6.83
C LEU A 309 -19.37 -6.72 6.55
N SER A 310 -18.30 -7.01 7.28
CA SER A 310 -17.63 -8.30 7.22
C SER A 310 -18.37 -9.33 8.08
N THR A 311 -19.27 -10.11 7.48
CA THR A 311 -20.07 -11.10 8.19
C THR A 311 -19.21 -12.28 8.68
N TYR A 312 -18.24 -12.70 7.87
CA TYR A 312 -17.29 -13.76 8.21
C TYR A 312 -16.49 -13.45 9.48
N LEU A 313 -15.95 -12.23 9.59
CA LEU A 313 -15.21 -11.79 10.78
C LEU A 313 -16.11 -11.44 11.95
N GLN A 314 -17.29 -10.87 11.69
CA GLN A 314 -18.23 -10.54 12.77
C GLN A 314 -18.63 -11.79 13.57
N GLN A 315 -18.86 -12.93 12.91
CA GLN A 315 -19.17 -14.20 13.57
C GLN A 315 -17.99 -14.72 14.42
N ARG A 316 -16.74 -14.51 13.97
CA ARG A 316 -15.54 -14.94 14.70
C ARG A 316 -15.16 -14.01 15.85
N LEU A 317 -15.59 -12.76 15.80
CA LEU A 317 -15.34 -11.74 16.82
C LEU A 317 -16.51 -11.58 17.80
N VAL A 318 -17.45 -12.52 17.83
CA VAL A 318 -18.55 -12.53 18.81
C VAL A 318 -17.97 -12.55 20.23
N GLY A 319 -18.34 -11.54 21.02
CA GLY A 319 -17.87 -11.43 22.40
C GLY A 319 -16.44 -10.89 22.54
N PHE A 320 -15.80 -10.43 21.46
CA PHE A 320 -14.43 -9.86 21.47
C PHE A 320 -14.23 -8.84 22.60
N PHE A 321 -15.13 -7.87 22.72
CA PHE A 321 -15.08 -6.81 23.75
C PHE A 321 -15.41 -7.28 25.17
N LYS A 322 -15.85 -8.54 25.36
CA LYS A 322 -16.05 -9.12 26.70
C LYS A 322 -14.77 -9.72 27.28
N LEU A 323 -13.73 -9.85 26.46
CA LEU A 323 -12.44 -10.42 26.83
C LEU A 323 -11.51 -9.32 27.36
N ASP A 324 -10.56 -9.69 28.22
CA ASP A 324 -9.42 -8.82 28.55
C ASP A 324 -8.50 -8.61 27.34
N LEU A 325 -7.66 -7.56 27.39
CA LEU A 325 -6.83 -7.14 26.25
C LEU A 325 -5.88 -8.23 25.75
N HIS A 326 -5.35 -9.07 26.64
CA HIS A 326 -4.46 -10.16 26.23
C HIS A 326 -5.24 -11.24 25.50
N ARG A 327 -6.42 -11.62 26.00
CA ARG A 327 -7.30 -12.57 25.31
C ARG A 327 -7.82 -12.03 23.99
N GLN A 328 -8.13 -10.74 23.89
CA GLN A 328 -8.45 -10.09 22.61
C GLN A 328 -7.31 -10.28 21.60
N LYS A 329 -6.06 -9.98 22.00
CA LYS A 329 -4.89 -10.19 21.13
C LYS A 329 -4.70 -11.65 20.73
N MET A 330 -4.92 -12.59 21.64
CA MET A 330 -4.85 -14.03 21.32
C MET A 330 -5.91 -14.46 20.30
N VAL A 331 -7.12 -13.92 20.36
CA VAL A 331 -8.17 -14.17 19.36
C VAL A 331 -7.73 -13.67 17.99
N LEU A 332 -7.14 -12.47 17.91
CA LEU A 332 -6.65 -11.92 16.63
C LEU A 332 -5.48 -12.72 16.07
N LEU A 333 -4.53 -13.15 16.91
CA LEU A 333 -3.41 -14.00 16.51
C LEU A 333 -3.89 -15.35 15.97
N LYS A 334 -4.83 -16.00 16.66
CA LYS A 334 -5.42 -17.27 16.22
C LYS A 334 -6.17 -17.13 14.90
N LEU A 335 -6.96 -16.06 14.77
CA LEU A 335 -7.68 -15.74 13.54
C LEU A 335 -6.70 -15.53 12.38
N SER A 336 -5.64 -14.78 12.64
CA SER A 336 -4.56 -14.55 11.68
C SER A 336 -3.97 -15.89 11.25
N GLU A 337 -3.45 -16.68 12.18
CA GLU A 337 -2.88 -18.01 11.92
C GLU A 337 -3.83 -18.92 11.11
N GLU A 338 -5.13 -18.93 11.42
CA GLU A 338 -6.13 -19.66 10.64
C GLU A 338 -6.21 -19.20 9.18
N LEU A 339 -6.21 -17.88 8.92
CA LEU A 339 -6.18 -17.35 7.55
C LEU A 339 -4.91 -17.78 6.81
N GLY A 340 -3.76 -17.74 7.48
CA GLY A 340 -2.46 -18.09 6.89
C GLY A 340 -2.38 -19.56 6.52
N MET A 341 -2.74 -20.45 7.44
CA MET A 341 -2.77 -21.90 7.19
C MET A 341 -3.71 -22.24 6.03
N ARG A 342 -4.90 -21.62 5.96
CA ARG A 342 -5.84 -21.85 4.85
C ARG A 342 -5.27 -21.34 3.53
N GLY A 343 -4.60 -20.19 3.55
CA GLY A 343 -3.95 -19.62 2.37
C GLY A 343 -2.85 -20.55 1.85
N ASP A 344 -2.00 -21.08 2.73
CA ASP A 344 -0.92 -21.99 2.35
C ASP A 344 -1.44 -23.27 1.70
N ILE A 345 -2.55 -23.80 2.22
CA ILE A 345 -3.21 -24.96 1.62
C ILE A 345 -3.70 -24.60 0.21
N PHE A 346 -4.32 -23.43 0.01
CA PHE A 346 -4.73 -22.96 -1.33
C PHE A 346 -3.55 -22.90 -2.30
N VAL A 347 -2.45 -22.24 -1.91
CA VAL A 347 -1.26 -22.09 -2.77
C VAL A 347 -0.72 -23.47 -3.16
N LYS A 348 -0.58 -24.38 -2.18
CA LYS A 348 -0.12 -25.74 -2.43
C LYS A 348 -1.04 -26.51 -3.37
N SER A 349 -2.35 -26.39 -3.21
CA SER A 349 -3.32 -27.03 -4.11
C SER A 349 -3.20 -26.53 -5.56
N VAL A 350 -2.91 -25.23 -5.76
CA VAL A 350 -2.61 -24.71 -7.11
C VAL A 350 -1.28 -25.27 -7.63
N GLU A 351 -0.23 -25.26 -6.81
CA GLU A 351 1.10 -25.75 -7.19
C GLU A 351 1.13 -27.26 -7.53
N TYR A 352 0.36 -28.06 -6.82
CA TYR A 352 0.22 -29.50 -7.07
C TYR A 352 -0.77 -29.84 -8.20
N GLY A 353 -1.48 -28.85 -8.75
CA GLY A 353 -2.42 -29.03 -9.85
C GLY A 353 -3.80 -29.55 -9.44
N ASP A 354 -4.13 -29.52 -8.14
CA ASP A 354 -5.48 -29.84 -7.65
C ASP A 354 -6.49 -28.74 -8.04
N VAL A 355 -5.99 -27.53 -8.29
CA VAL A 355 -6.77 -26.34 -8.68
C VAL A 355 -6.21 -25.79 -9.99
N ASP A 356 -6.98 -25.94 -11.06
CA ASP A 356 -6.69 -25.31 -12.34
C ASP A 356 -7.41 -23.96 -12.45
N LEU A 357 -6.63 -22.89 -12.40
CA LEU A 357 -7.12 -21.51 -12.43
C LEU A 357 -7.58 -21.06 -13.83
N ASP A 358 -7.14 -21.73 -14.90
CA ASP A 358 -7.35 -21.29 -16.28
C ASP A 358 -8.56 -21.98 -16.95
N VAL A 359 -9.02 -23.12 -16.43
CA VAL A 359 -9.95 -24.01 -17.14
C VAL A 359 -11.38 -24.01 -16.58
N ASN A 360 -11.59 -23.83 -15.27
CA ASN A 360 -12.91 -24.00 -14.66
C ASN A 360 -13.06 -23.15 -13.39
N LEU A 361 -14.25 -22.63 -13.07
CA LEU A 361 -14.53 -21.95 -11.80
C LEU A 361 -15.05 -22.90 -10.71
N GLU A 362 -15.26 -24.18 -11.02
CA GLU A 362 -15.72 -25.21 -10.07
C GLU A 362 -14.80 -25.37 -8.86
N TRP A 363 -13.51 -25.04 -8.97
CA TRP A 363 -12.61 -25.03 -7.82
C TRP A 363 -13.19 -24.17 -6.69
N ILE A 364 -13.79 -23.00 -7.00
CA ILE A 364 -14.44 -22.09 -6.03
C ILE A 364 -15.52 -22.80 -5.18
N ARG A 365 -16.23 -23.80 -5.72
CA ARG A 365 -17.20 -24.62 -4.97
C ARG A 365 -16.48 -25.57 -4.00
N SER A 366 -15.46 -26.27 -4.49
CA SER A 366 -14.59 -27.09 -3.64
C SER A 366 -13.98 -26.25 -2.51
N PHE A 367 -13.80 -24.93 -2.68
CA PHE A 367 -13.30 -24.06 -1.61
C PHE A 367 -14.24 -23.91 -0.42
N GLN A 368 -15.54 -23.70 -0.64
CA GLN A 368 -16.48 -23.59 0.49
C GLN A 368 -16.57 -24.91 1.28
N GLU A 369 -16.53 -26.04 0.57
CA GLU A 369 -16.62 -27.38 1.17
C GLU A 369 -15.31 -27.79 1.86
N VAL A 370 -14.15 -27.56 1.24
CA VAL A 370 -12.82 -27.97 1.76
C VAL A 370 -12.31 -27.03 2.85
N TYR A 371 -12.54 -25.72 2.71
CA TYR A 371 -12.01 -24.74 3.65
C TYR A 371 -13.08 -24.33 4.67
N GLY A 372 -14.38 -24.47 4.41
CA GLY A 372 -15.41 -24.08 5.37
C GLY A 372 -15.48 -22.57 5.61
N CYS A 373 -15.27 -21.78 4.54
CA CYS A 373 -15.50 -20.33 4.54
C CYS A 373 -16.40 -19.94 3.38
N ASP A 374 -17.21 -18.89 3.57
CA ASP A 374 -17.96 -18.26 2.49
C ASP A 374 -17.02 -17.49 1.54
N MET A 375 -17.57 -16.91 0.47
CA MET A 375 -16.78 -16.14 -0.50
C MET A 375 -16.04 -14.97 0.14
N GLU A 376 -16.63 -14.36 1.18
CA GLU A 376 -16.01 -13.25 1.91
C GLU A 376 -14.78 -13.73 2.69
N GLY A 377 -14.92 -14.83 3.44
CA GLY A 377 -13.82 -15.49 4.13
C GLY A 377 -12.73 -15.96 3.18
N PHE A 378 -13.09 -16.45 1.99
CA PHE A 378 -12.11 -16.86 0.99
C PHE A 378 -11.32 -15.68 0.43
N ILE A 379 -11.98 -14.55 0.13
CA ILE A 379 -11.29 -13.31 -0.26
C ILE A 379 -10.30 -12.87 0.83
N LEU A 380 -10.67 -13.01 2.10
CA LEU A 380 -9.77 -12.69 3.23
C LEU A 380 -8.58 -13.64 3.31
N VAL A 381 -8.80 -14.95 3.15
CA VAL A 381 -7.74 -15.96 3.09
C VAL A 381 -6.75 -15.63 1.97
N LEU A 382 -7.25 -15.40 0.75
CA LEU A 382 -6.41 -15.04 -0.39
C LEU A 382 -5.66 -13.72 -0.13
N SER A 383 -6.39 -12.69 0.31
CA SER A 383 -5.81 -11.36 0.55
C SER A 383 -4.72 -11.37 1.61
N SER A 384 -4.78 -12.30 2.57
CA SER A 384 -3.75 -12.46 3.58
C SER A 384 -2.39 -12.86 3.00
N LEU A 385 -2.35 -13.53 1.83
CA LEU A 385 -1.12 -13.97 1.16
C LEU A 385 -0.68 -13.08 -0.01
N LYS A 386 -1.35 -11.96 -0.26
CA LYS A 386 -1.11 -11.13 -1.46
C LYS A 386 0.30 -10.55 -1.56
N LEU A 387 1.00 -10.39 -0.44
CA LEU A 387 2.39 -9.93 -0.42
C LEU A 387 3.38 -11.07 -0.63
N MET A 388 3.05 -12.27 -0.15
CA MET A 388 3.86 -13.48 -0.36
C MET A 388 3.76 -13.99 -1.80
N HIS A 389 2.55 -13.95 -2.38
CA HIS A 389 2.26 -14.46 -3.73
C HIS A 389 1.56 -13.41 -4.61
N PRO A 390 2.24 -12.29 -4.95
CA PRO A 390 1.61 -11.12 -5.54
C PRO A 390 0.97 -11.33 -6.92
N VAL A 391 1.52 -12.24 -7.73
CA VAL A 391 0.96 -12.54 -9.06
C VAL A 391 -0.25 -13.47 -8.94
N LEU A 392 -0.07 -14.62 -8.27
CA LEU A 392 -1.09 -15.65 -8.11
C LEU A 392 -2.35 -15.11 -7.43
N ILE A 393 -2.18 -14.47 -6.27
CA ILE A 393 -3.30 -13.99 -5.45
C ILE A 393 -4.04 -12.86 -6.15
N SER A 394 -3.33 -11.88 -6.71
CA SER A 394 -3.97 -10.77 -7.41
C SER A 394 -4.76 -11.24 -8.63
N THR A 395 -4.22 -12.20 -9.39
CA THR A 395 -4.91 -12.80 -10.53
C THR A 395 -6.15 -13.56 -10.08
N THR A 396 -6.05 -14.34 -9.01
CA THR A 396 -7.17 -15.11 -8.44
C THR A 396 -8.29 -14.18 -7.97
N LEU A 397 -7.96 -13.13 -7.21
CA LEU A 397 -8.92 -12.12 -6.74
C LEU A 397 -9.58 -11.40 -7.92
N TRP A 398 -8.83 -11.05 -8.96
CA TRP A 398 -9.38 -10.44 -10.17
C TRP A 398 -10.38 -11.36 -10.89
N MET A 399 -10.08 -12.67 -11.00
CA MET A 399 -11.01 -13.64 -11.59
C MET A 399 -12.30 -13.78 -10.77
N ILE A 400 -12.19 -13.82 -9.43
CA ILE A 400 -13.35 -13.85 -8.53
C ILE A 400 -14.22 -12.61 -8.73
N GLN A 401 -13.60 -11.42 -8.85
CA GLN A 401 -14.32 -10.17 -9.09
C GLN A 401 -15.01 -10.14 -10.45
N LYS A 402 -14.32 -10.57 -11.51
CA LYS A 402 -14.85 -10.54 -12.87
C LYS A 402 -16.04 -11.47 -13.07
N ASN A 403 -16.00 -12.64 -12.42
CA ASN A 403 -17.02 -13.67 -12.55
C ASN A 403 -17.99 -13.69 -11.35
N PHE A 404 -18.00 -12.64 -10.52
CA PHE A 404 -18.73 -12.66 -9.24
C PHE A 404 -20.23 -12.93 -9.39
N ASP A 405 -20.85 -12.37 -10.42
CA ASP A 405 -22.28 -12.56 -10.68
C ASP A 405 -22.59 -13.95 -11.24
N ASP A 406 -21.74 -14.49 -12.13
CA ASP A 406 -21.87 -15.85 -12.67
C ASP A 406 -21.62 -16.92 -11.60
N ILE A 407 -20.70 -16.63 -10.66
CA ILE A 407 -20.49 -17.41 -9.44
C ILE A 407 -21.78 -17.33 -8.61
N ARG A 408 -22.30 -16.13 -8.32
CA ARG A 408 -23.44 -15.99 -7.42
C ARG A 408 -24.74 -16.61 -7.94
N VAL A 409 -24.98 -16.60 -9.26
CA VAL A 409 -26.20 -17.15 -9.89
C VAL A 409 -26.16 -18.66 -10.04
N ASN A 410 -25.00 -19.25 -10.31
CA ASN A 410 -24.87 -20.71 -10.43
C ASN A 410 -24.72 -21.43 -9.09
N PHE A 411 -24.57 -20.68 -7.98
CA PHE A 411 -24.24 -21.22 -6.66
C PHE A 411 -25.23 -20.79 -5.54
N SER A 412 -26.45 -20.40 -5.91
CA SER A 412 -27.63 -20.24 -5.02
C SER A 412 -28.71 -21.26 -5.34
#